data_AF-A0A6C0JC43-F1
#
_entry.id   AF-A0A6C0JC43-F1
#
_cell.length_a   1.000
_cell.length_b   1.000
_cell.length_c   1.000
_cell.angle_alpha   90.00
_cell.angle_beta   90.00
_cell.angle_gamma   90.00
#
_symmetry.space_group_name_H-M   'P 1'
#
loop_
_entity.id
_entity.type
_entity.pdbx_description
1 polymer ?
#
loop_
_entity_poly.entity_id
_entity_poly.type
_entity_poly.pdbx_seq_one_letter_code
_entity_poly.pdbx_strand_id
1 'polypeptide(L)'
;MNIVVAVCKNGGIGIHNTLPWNLPKDLKYFKYLTRCHGKNAIVMGKNTCFSLPRALPKRANYVLSTTLKNDKNKFNIINDIGCIKQNKYNNIWLIGGDKVYKSFINSDIINSIYYTDIDENFECDTFFPEIPNKFKRVFTSEKFNENDINYNMKVYVKEGLNPDNYIHKATRALHFTNLG
;
A
#
# COMPACT_ATOMS: atom_id res chain seq x y z
N MET A 1 -11.46 -3.21 -2.24
CA MET A 1 -10.02 -3.42 -1.96
C MET A 1 -9.37 -2.10 -1.59
N ASN A 2 -8.16 -2.11 -1.02
CA ASN A 2 -7.48 -0.89 -0.56
C ASN A 2 -6.08 -0.79 -1.17
N ILE A 3 -5.62 0.43 -1.45
CA ILE A 3 -4.22 0.72 -1.77
C ILE A 3 -3.53 1.18 -0.48
N VAL A 4 -2.28 0.78 -0.28
CA VAL A 4 -1.36 1.41 0.67
C VAL A 4 -0.07 1.76 -0.05
N VAL A 5 0.39 3.00 0.11
CA VAL A 5 1.55 3.54 -0.62
C VAL A 5 2.20 4.68 0.18
N ALA A 6 3.52 4.82 0.06
CA ALA A 6 4.26 6.02 0.46
C ALA A 6 4.79 6.72 -0.80
N VAL A 7 4.60 8.03 -0.89
CA VAL A 7 4.89 8.82 -2.08
C VAL A 7 5.62 10.09 -1.67
N CYS A 8 6.73 10.38 -2.35
CA CYS A 8 7.48 11.63 -2.15
C CYS A 8 6.89 12.80 -2.94
N LYS A 9 7.39 14.00 -2.67
CA LYS A 9 6.80 15.26 -3.14
C LYS A 9 6.73 15.39 -4.65
N ASN A 10 7.65 14.75 -5.38
CA ASN A 10 7.65 14.64 -6.85
C ASN A 10 6.84 13.44 -7.39
N GLY A 11 6.02 12.77 -6.56
CA GLY A 11 5.18 11.63 -6.96
C GLY A 11 5.90 10.28 -7.00
N GLY A 12 7.18 10.24 -6.63
CA GLY A 12 7.99 9.04 -6.67
C GLY A 12 7.66 8.03 -5.56
N ILE A 13 7.88 6.74 -5.84
CA ILE A 13 7.61 5.63 -4.90
C ILE A 13 8.78 4.65 -4.79
N GLY A 14 9.87 4.88 -5.51
CA GLY A 14 11.01 3.98 -5.53
C GLY A 14 12.04 4.33 -6.59
N ILE A 15 13.23 3.76 -6.41
CA ILE A 15 14.35 3.80 -7.36
C ILE A 15 15.05 2.45 -7.35
N HIS A 16 15.37 1.87 -8.51
CA HIS A 16 16.09 0.60 -8.63
C HIS A 16 15.50 -0.55 -7.79
N ASN A 17 14.16 -0.61 -7.66
CA ASN A 17 13.42 -1.54 -6.81
C ASN A 17 13.70 -1.41 -5.30
N THR A 18 14.14 -0.24 -4.82
CA THR A 18 14.27 0.07 -3.39
C THR A 18 13.52 1.36 -3.06
N LEU A 19 13.30 1.61 -1.77
CA LEU A 19 12.77 2.88 -1.28
C LEU A 19 13.95 3.83 -1.03
N PRO A 20 13.92 5.07 -1.53
CA PRO A 20 15.01 6.03 -1.33
C PRO A 20 14.99 6.68 0.07
N TRP A 21 14.01 6.32 0.90
CA TRP A 21 13.88 6.78 2.29
C TRP A 21 13.81 5.60 3.26
N ASN A 22 14.11 5.88 4.52
CA ASN A 22 13.95 4.94 5.63
C ASN A 22 13.05 5.57 6.70
N LEU A 23 11.77 5.17 6.73
CA LEU A 23 10.75 5.69 7.64
C LEU A 23 10.17 4.53 8.49
N PRO A 24 10.77 4.21 9.65
CA PRO A 24 10.36 3.07 10.47
C PRO A 24 8.89 3.14 10.93
N LYS A 25 8.36 4.34 11.24
CA LYS A 25 6.95 4.49 11.62
C LYS A 25 6.00 4.25 10.43
N ASP A 26 6.33 4.70 9.23
CA ASP A 26 5.56 4.34 8.02
C ASP A 26 5.54 2.81 7.82
N LEU A 27 6.68 2.14 7.99
CA LEU A 27 6.74 0.69 7.90
C LEU A 27 5.93 -0.01 9.00
N LYS A 28 5.90 0.53 10.23
CA LYS A 28 5.03 0.05 11.32
C LYS A 28 3.55 0.22 10.95
N TYR A 29 3.17 1.37 10.39
CA TYR A 29 1.83 1.66 9.92
C TYR A 29 1.37 0.70 8.83
N PHE A 30 2.18 0.51 7.78
CA PHE A 30 1.96 -0.48 6.72
C PHE A 30 1.78 -1.89 7.29
N LYS A 31 2.64 -2.30 8.23
CA LYS A 31 2.55 -3.62 8.89
C LYS A 31 1.23 -3.75 9.65
N TYR A 32 0.79 -2.72 10.37
CA TYR A 32 -0.47 -2.77 11.11
C TYR A 32 -1.68 -2.89 10.17
N LEU A 33 -1.76 -2.04 9.15
CA LEU A 33 -2.86 -2.05 8.18
C LEU A 33 -2.99 -3.41 7.46
N THR A 34 -1.86 -3.95 7.00
CA THR A 34 -1.86 -5.12 6.13
C THR A 34 -1.89 -6.44 6.89
N ARG A 35 -1.45 -6.52 8.14
CA ARG A 35 -1.41 -7.78 8.90
C ARG A 35 -2.76 -8.09 9.56
N CYS A 36 -3.20 -9.34 9.44
CA CYS A 36 -4.34 -9.84 10.21
C CYS A 36 -4.32 -11.38 10.29
N HIS A 37 -3.27 -11.99 10.87
CA HIS A 37 -3.18 -13.45 11.08
C HIS A 37 -3.61 -14.31 9.86
N GLY A 38 -3.25 -13.90 8.64
CA GLY A 38 -3.62 -14.60 7.39
C GLY A 38 -5.03 -14.28 6.83
N LYS A 39 -5.84 -13.51 7.57
CA LYS A 39 -7.15 -13.00 7.12
C LYS A 39 -7.06 -11.76 6.23
N ASN A 40 -5.86 -11.22 6.00
CA ASN A 40 -5.62 -10.21 4.98
C ASN A 40 -4.76 -10.79 3.85
N ALA A 41 -5.07 -10.37 2.62
CA ALA A 41 -4.23 -10.60 1.46
C ALA A 41 -3.49 -9.32 1.07
N ILE A 42 -2.27 -9.49 0.59
CA ILE A 42 -1.50 -8.43 -0.07
C ILE A 42 -1.24 -8.85 -1.51
N VAL A 43 -1.34 -7.89 -2.42
CA VAL A 43 -1.15 -8.08 -3.85
C VAL A 43 -0.03 -7.14 -4.28
N MET A 44 0.97 -7.70 -4.94
CA MET A 44 2.12 -6.94 -5.41
C MET A 44 2.52 -7.32 -6.84
N GLY A 45 3.26 -6.46 -7.51
CA GLY A 45 3.88 -6.76 -8.81
C GLY A 45 5.16 -7.59 -8.66
N LYS A 46 5.63 -8.15 -9.78
CA LYS A 46 6.89 -8.93 -9.85
C LYS A 46 8.10 -8.19 -9.26
N ASN A 47 8.29 -6.92 -9.61
CA ASN A 47 9.44 -6.13 -9.14
C ASN A 47 9.40 -5.88 -7.63
N THR A 48 8.24 -5.55 -7.09
CA THR A 48 8.02 -5.41 -5.64
C THR A 48 8.23 -6.75 -4.91
N CYS A 49 7.93 -7.88 -5.54
CA CYS A 49 8.26 -9.18 -4.97
C CYS A 49 9.78 -9.37 -4.82
N PHE A 50 10.56 -8.97 -5.84
CA PHE A 50 12.01 -9.09 -5.82
C PHE A 50 12.71 -8.09 -4.89
N SER A 51 12.08 -6.95 -4.57
CA SER A 51 12.61 -6.03 -3.58
C SER A 51 12.45 -6.52 -2.14
N LEU A 52 11.63 -7.55 -1.91
CA LEU A 52 11.39 -8.10 -0.58
C LEU A 52 12.39 -9.22 -0.28
N PRO A 53 12.98 -9.24 0.93
CA PRO A 53 13.88 -10.33 1.33
C PRO A 53 13.16 -11.67 1.48
N ARG A 54 11.84 -11.64 1.72
CA ARG A 54 10.97 -12.82 1.85
C ARG A 54 9.50 -12.42 1.81
N ALA A 55 8.64 -13.41 1.61
CA ALA A 55 7.20 -13.27 1.79
C ALA A 55 6.85 -12.67 3.17
N LEU A 56 5.92 -11.73 3.17
CA LEU A 56 5.55 -10.98 4.37
C LEU A 56 4.71 -11.85 5.31
N PRO A 57 5.12 -12.07 6.56
CA PRO A 57 4.46 -13.02 7.45
C PRO A 57 3.05 -12.56 7.85
N LYS A 58 2.20 -13.52 8.24
CA LYS A 58 0.82 -13.33 8.73
C LYS A 58 -0.12 -12.66 7.71
N ARG A 59 0.16 -12.83 6.42
CA ARG A 59 -0.59 -12.33 5.26
C ARG A 59 -0.57 -13.39 4.16
N ALA A 60 -1.64 -13.46 3.36
CA ALA A 60 -1.59 -14.17 2.08
C ALA A 60 -0.86 -13.29 1.08
N ASN A 61 0.28 -13.75 0.56
CA ASN A 61 1.11 -12.98 -0.36
C ASN A 61 0.76 -13.38 -1.79
N TYR A 62 0.27 -12.43 -2.60
CA TYR A 62 -0.05 -12.63 -4.01
C TYR A 62 0.88 -11.80 -4.89
N VAL A 63 1.39 -12.40 -5.95
CA VAL A 63 2.22 -11.74 -6.96
C VAL A 63 1.48 -11.76 -8.28
N LEU A 64 1.09 -10.57 -8.76
CA LEU A 64 0.46 -10.41 -10.07
C LEU A 64 1.56 -10.41 -11.14
N SER A 65 1.62 -11.48 -11.92
CA SER A 65 2.59 -11.63 -13.01
C SER A 65 2.08 -12.55 -14.11
N THR A 66 2.38 -12.20 -15.35
CA THR A 66 2.17 -13.06 -16.52
C THR A 66 3.41 -13.87 -16.92
N THR A 67 4.57 -13.58 -16.29
CA THR A 67 5.87 -14.18 -16.66
C THR A 67 6.46 -15.06 -15.57
N LEU A 68 6.15 -14.77 -14.30
CA LEU A 68 6.59 -15.59 -13.19
C LEU A 68 5.75 -16.86 -13.16
N LYS A 69 6.37 -18.05 -13.21
CA LYS A 69 5.63 -19.32 -13.29
C LYS A 69 5.75 -20.20 -12.06
N ASN A 70 6.78 -20.01 -11.24
CA ASN A 70 6.96 -20.77 -10.02
C ASN A 70 8.02 -20.10 -9.17
N ASP A 71 7.67 -19.69 -7.96
CA ASP A 71 8.67 -19.26 -6.98
C ASP A 71 8.59 -20.23 -5.79
N LYS A 72 9.76 -20.74 -5.35
CA LYS A 72 9.89 -21.56 -4.15
C LYS A 72 9.62 -20.75 -2.87
N ASN A 73 9.56 -19.43 -3.01
CA ASN A 73 9.19 -18.49 -1.98
C ASN A 73 7.66 -18.48 -1.84
N LYS A 74 7.13 -18.48 -0.61
CA LYS A 74 5.71 -18.63 -0.18
C LYS A 74 4.69 -17.62 -0.76
N PHE A 75 4.79 -17.31 -2.04
CA PHE A 75 3.97 -16.40 -2.82
C PHE A 75 2.96 -17.19 -3.65
N ASN A 76 1.76 -16.65 -3.77
CA ASN A 76 0.73 -17.16 -4.67
C ASN A 76 0.83 -16.34 -5.96
N ILE A 77 1.33 -16.95 -7.02
CA ILE A 77 1.42 -16.27 -8.31
C ILE A 77 0.06 -16.31 -9.00
N ILE A 78 -0.40 -15.15 -9.46
CA ILE A 78 -1.68 -14.98 -10.17
C ILE A 78 -1.44 -14.14 -11.42
N ASN A 79 -2.22 -14.39 -12.46
CA ASN A 79 -2.24 -13.59 -13.69
C ASN A 79 -3.36 -12.54 -13.69
N ASP A 80 -4.38 -12.73 -12.85
CA ASP A 80 -5.52 -11.84 -12.69
C ASP A 80 -5.86 -11.68 -11.20
N ILE A 81 -6.14 -10.43 -10.79
CA ILE A 81 -6.59 -10.11 -9.44
C ILE A 81 -7.96 -10.73 -9.12
N GLY A 82 -8.78 -11.00 -10.15
CA GLY A 82 -10.09 -11.66 -10.03
C GLY A 82 -10.02 -13.06 -9.41
N CYS A 83 -8.87 -13.72 -9.47
CA CYS A 83 -8.65 -15.02 -8.84
C CYS A 83 -8.68 -14.97 -7.29
N ILE A 84 -8.53 -13.78 -6.69
CA ILE A 84 -8.56 -13.61 -5.24
C ILE A 84 -10.01 -13.53 -4.76
N LYS A 85 -10.48 -14.62 -4.14
CA LYS A 85 -11.83 -14.68 -3.53
C LYS A 85 -11.96 -13.67 -2.39
N GLN A 86 -12.71 -12.60 -2.60
CA GLN A 86 -12.83 -11.50 -1.63
C GLN A 86 -13.40 -11.95 -0.28
N ASN A 87 -14.36 -12.87 -0.28
CA ASN A 87 -14.97 -13.42 0.94
C ASN A 87 -14.01 -14.24 1.82
N LYS A 88 -12.83 -14.61 1.32
CA LYS A 88 -11.79 -15.30 2.09
C LYS A 88 -10.99 -14.36 2.99
N TYR A 89 -11.02 -13.05 2.71
CA TYR A 89 -10.17 -12.06 3.35
C TYR A 89 -10.97 -10.89 3.92
N ASN A 90 -10.59 -10.43 5.11
CA ASN A 90 -11.13 -9.20 5.69
C ASN A 90 -10.74 -7.98 4.85
N ASN A 91 -9.51 -7.96 4.33
CA ASN A 91 -9.00 -6.91 3.46
C ASN A 91 -8.04 -7.48 2.42
N ILE A 92 -8.11 -6.92 1.22
CA ILE A 92 -7.12 -7.10 0.15
C ILE A 92 -6.41 -5.77 -0.06
N TRP A 93 -5.08 -5.79 0.01
CA TRP A 93 -4.23 -4.62 -0.09
C TRP A 93 -3.37 -4.68 -1.33
N LEU A 94 -3.46 -3.67 -2.19
CA LEU A 94 -2.47 -3.43 -3.24
C LEU A 94 -1.31 -2.65 -2.61
N ILE A 95 -0.12 -3.24 -2.66
CA ILE A 95 1.07 -2.73 -1.96
C ILE A 95 2.19 -2.27 -2.90
N GLY A 96 1.90 -2.18 -4.20
CA GLY A 96 2.85 -1.77 -5.26
C GLY A 96 3.08 -2.86 -6.30
N GLY A 97 3.86 -2.64 -7.36
CA GLY A 97 4.52 -1.40 -7.75
C GLY A 97 3.67 -0.56 -8.71
N ASP A 98 4.32 0.33 -9.46
CA ASP A 98 3.67 1.29 -10.36
C ASP A 98 2.67 0.66 -11.33
N LYS A 99 3.03 -0.46 -11.98
CA LYS A 99 2.14 -1.16 -12.93
C LYS A 99 0.87 -1.64 -12.25
N VAL A 100 0.98 -2.18 -11.02
CA VAL A 100 -0.19 -2.62 -10.25
C VAL A 100 -1.07 -1.42 -9.91
N TYR A 101 -0.48 -0.31 -9.43
CA TYR A 101 -1.26 0.88 -9.12
C TYR A 101 -1.94 1.46 -10.37
N LYS A 102 -1.21 1.64 -11.48
CA LYS A 102 -1.75 2.15 -12.75
C LYS A 102 -2.89 1.28 -13.29
N SER A 103 -2.78 -0.04 -13.19
CA SER A 103 -3.80 -0.97 -13.67
C SER A 103 -5.11 -0.90 -12.87
N PHE A 104 -5.06 -0.60 -11.57
CA PHE A 104 -6.24 -0.74 -10.71
C PHE A 104 -6.77 0.57 -10.11
N ILE A 105 -6.01 1.66 -10.06
CA ILE A 105 -6.44 2.89 -9.37
C ILE A 105 -7.75 3.47 -9.95
N ASN A 106 -7.95 3.34 -11.26
CA ASN A 106 -9.17 3.79 -11.95
C ASN A 106 -10.34 2.80 -11.87
N SER A 107 -10.10 1.56 -11.43
CA SER A 107 -11.15 0.53 -11.33
C SER A 107 -12.10 0.75 -10.16
N ASP A 108 -13.30 0.18 -10.22
CA ASP A 108 -14.30 0.33 -9.14
C ASP A 108 -14.13 -0.64 -7.98
N ILE A 109 -13.21 -1.60 -8.10
CA ILE A 109 -12.86 -2.55 -7.04
C ILE A 109 -12.02 -1.90 -5.93
N ILE A 110 -11.47 -0.70 -6.15
CA ILE A 110 -10.72 0.06 -5.15
C ILE A 110 -11.66 0.96 -4.37
N ASN A 111 -11.65 0.81 -3.05
CA ASN A 111 -12.52 1.52 -2.12
C ASN A 111 -11.76 2.66 -1.41
N SER A 112 -10.47 2.49 -1.16
CA SER A 112 -9.67 3.47 -0.44
C SER A 112 -8.18 3.43 -0.80
N ILE A 113 -7.50 4.53 -0.50
CA ILE A 113 -6.05 4.72 -0.66
C ILE A 113 -5.52 5.25 0.68
N TYR A 114 -4.66 4.46 1.32
CA TYR A 114 -3.88 4.85 2.48
C TYR A 114 -2.54 5.36 1.98
N TYR A 115 -2.32 6.66 2.12
CA TYR A 115 -1.29 7.40 1.40
C TYR A 115 -0.38 8.12 2.39
N THR A 116 0.88 7.69 2.48
CA THR A 116 1.91 8.43 3.23
C THR A 116 2.50 9.48 2.30
N ASP A 117 2.25 10.75 2.61
CA ASP A 117 2.66 11.92 1.82
C ASP A 117 3.96 12.49 2.39
N ILE A 118 5.07 12.19 1.73
CA ILE A 118 6.41 12.60 2.14
C ILE A 118 6.74 13.95 1.51
N ASP A 119 6.98 14.95 2.35
CA ASP A 119 7.21 16.36 1.99
C ASP A 119 8.66 16.63 1.54
N GLU A 120 9.32 15.63 0.96
CA GLU A 120 10.70 15.71 0.48
C GLU A 120 10.80 15.16 -0.94
N ASN A 121 11.76 15.66 -1.72
CA ASN A 121 12.05 15.15 -3.06
C ASN A 121 13.15 14.08 -3.01
N PHE A 122 12.97 13.01 -3.79
CA PHE A 122 13.99 11.97 -3.98
C PHE A 122 14.16 11.67 -5.46
N GLU A 123 15.33 11.19 -5.85
CA GLU A 123 15.52 10.57 -7.16
C GLU A 123 14.67 9.30 -7.24
N CYS A 124 13.85 9.19 -8.29
CA CYS A 124 12.88 8.10 -8.45
C CYS A 124 12.79 7.71 -9.93
N ASP A 125 12.68 6.40 -10.19
CA ASP A 125 12.38 5.83 -11.51
C ASP A 125 10.94 5.31 -11.60
N THR A 126 10.26 5.24 -10.46
CA THR A 126 8.96 4.63 -10.28
C THR A 126 8.04 5.63 -9.59
N PHE A 127 6.84 5.85 -10.15
CA PHE A 127 5.91 6.91 -9.73
C PHE A 127 4.51 6.37 -9.46
N PHE A 128 3.84 6.96 -8.46
CA PHE A 128 2.43 6.70 -8.20
C PHE A 128 1.55 7.42 -9.24
N PRO A 129 0.52 6.77 -9.80
CA PRO A 129 -0.42 7.47 -10.68
C PRO A 129 -1.21 8.55 -9.93
N GLU A 130 -1.73 9.53 -10.67
CA GLU A 130 -2.63 10.53 -10.11
C GLU A 130 -3.86 9.89 -9.46
N ILE A 131 -4.25 10.41 -8.29
CA ILE A 131 -5.44 9.94 -7.57
C ILE A 131 -6.69 10.41 -8.33
N PRO A 132 -7.56 9.51 -8.82
CA PRO A 132 -8.75 9.89 -9.56
C PRO A 132 -9.72 10.71 -8.71
N ASN A 133 -10.44 11.64 -9.34
CA ASN A 133 -11.39 12.56 -8.68
C ASN A 133 -12.49 11.88 -7.84
N LYS A 134 -12.79 10.61 -8.15
CA LYS A 134 -13.74 9.78 -7.40
C LYS A 134 -13.27 9.42 -6.00
N PHE A 135 -12.02 9.71 -5.63
CA PHE A 135 -11.50 9.52 -4.28
C PHE A 135 -11.41 10.86 -3.55
N LYS A 136 -12.10 10.98 -2.42
CA LYS A 136 -12.03 12.16 -1.56
C LYS A 136 -11.15 11.89 -0.35
N ARG A 137 -10.33 12.87 -0.01
CA ARG A 137 -9.54 12.83 1.23
C ARG A 137 -10.47 13.00 2.42
N VAL A 138 -10.50 12.01 3.30
CA VAL A 138 -11.38 11.99 4.49
C VAL A 138 -10.61 12.05 5.80
N PHE A 139 -9.28 11.90 5.75
CA PHE A 139 -8.42 11.93 6.92
C PHE A 139 -7.03 12.44 6.56
N THR A 140 -6.40 13.16 7.50
CA THR A 140 -4.99 13.53 7.49
C THR A 140 -4.48 13.47 8.93
N SER A 141 -3.37 12.79 9.17
CA SER A 141 -2.72 12.74 10.49
C SER A 141 -1.99 14.04 10.80
N GLU A 142 -1.57 14.19 12.06
CA GLU A 142 -0.48 15.11 12.41
C GLU A 142 0.79 14.83 11.61
N LYS A 143 1.68 15.83 11.56
CA LYS A 143 2.94 15.75 10.83
C LYS A 143 3.94 14.90 11.63
N PHE A 144 4.53 13.93 10.94
CA PHE A 144 5.64 13.16 11.43
C PHE A 144 6.96 13.78 10.97
N ASN A 145 7.97 13.65 11.80
CA ASN A 145 9.35 13.91 11.44
C ASN A 145 10.18 12.69 11.86
N GLU A 146 10.85 12.05 10.90
CA GLU A 146 11.79 10.95 11.14
C GLU A 146 12.98 11.11 10.20
N ASN A 147 14.20 11.08 10.74
CA ASN A 147 15.43 11.23 9.96
C ASN A 147 15.41 12.49 9.07
N ASP A 148 14.97 13.62 9.65
CA ASP A 148 14.77 14.91 8.97
C ASP A 148 13.76 14.90 7.82
N ILE A 149 13.03 13.80 7.63
CA ILE A 149 11.98 13.68 6.62
C ILE A 149 10.63 13.95 7.26
N ASN A 150 9.95 14.91 6.67
CA ASN A 150 8.63 15.38 7.06
C ASN A 150 7.55 14.64 6.26
N TYR A 151 6.52 14.12 6.92
CA TYR A 151 5.42 13.45 6.20
C TYR A 151 4.12 13.41 6.99
N ASN A 152 3.00 13.16 6.29
CA ASN A 152 1.68 12.94 6.89
C ASN A 152 1.04 11.68 6.32
N MET A 153 0.19 11.02 7.08
CA MET A 153 -0.63 9.91 6.59
C MET A 153 -2.02 10.42 6.24
N LYS A 154 -2.44 10.17 5.00
CA LYS A 154 -3.72 10.58 4.43
C LYS A 154 -4.54 9.35 4.08
N VAL A 155 -5.86 9.48 4.16
CA VAL A 155 -6.79 8.47 3.64
C VAL A 155 -7.72 9.10 2.63
N TYR A 156 -7.78 8.48 1.47
CA TYR A 156 -8.75 8.80 0.43
C TYR A 156 -9.75 7.66 0.31
N VAL A 157 -11.03 7.97 0.21
CA VAL A 157 -12.13 7.00 0.10
C VAL A 157 -12.93 7.29 -1.15
N LYS A 158 -13.35 6.24 -1.86
CA LYS A 158 -14.21 6.35 -3.04
C LYS A 158 -15.52 7.01 -2.66
N GLU A 159 -15.97 7.99 -3.44
CA GLU A 159 -17.26 8.64 -3.27
C GLU A 159 -18.39 7.61 -3.17
N GLY A 160 -19.39 7.92 -2.32
CA GLY A 160 -20.52 7.05 -2.03
C GLY A 160 -20.25 5.99 -0.94
N LEU A 161 -19.03 5.86 -0.42
CA LEU A 161 -18.73 4.98 0.72
C LEU A 161 -18.72 5.78 2.03
N ASN A 162 -19.23 5.18 3.12
CA ASN A 162 -19.10 5.77 4.46
C ASN A 162 -17.61 5.78 4.89
N PRO A 163 -17.04 6.96 5.23
CA PRO A 163 -15.63 7.10 5.57
C PRO A 163 -15.25 6.59 6.97
N ASP A 164 -16.19 6.47 7.91
CA ASP A 164 -15.91 6.26 9.34
C ASP A 164 -15.05 5.02 9.61
N ASN A 165 -15.33 3.91 8.93
CA ASN A 165 -14.56 2.68 9.07
C ASN A 165 -13.12 2.82 8.58
N TYR A 166 -12.89 3.65 7.56
CA TYR A 166 -11.55 3.89 7.01
C TYR A 166 -10.74 4.80 7.90
N ILE A 167 -11.37 5.86 8.42
CA ILE A 167 -10.82 6.79 9.41
C ILE A 167 -10.45 6.02 10.68
N HIS A 168 -11.39 5.25 11.25
CA HIS A 168 -11.17 4.47 12.46
C HIS A 168 -9.98 3.50 12.31
N LYS A 169 -9.87 2.82 11.15
CA LYS A 169 -8.73 1.95 10.85
C LYS A 169 -7.40 2.72 10.80
N ALA A 170 -7.37 3.89 10.17
CA ALA A 170 -6.19 4.74 10.12
C ALA A 170 -5.79 5.24 11.51
N THR A 171 -6.74 5.73 12.31
CA THR A 171 -6.48 6.22 13.67
C THR A 171 -5.93 5.12 14.57
N ARG A 172 -6.47 3.89 14.51
CA ARG A 172 -5.92 2.76 15.28
C ARG A 172 -4.51 2.38 14.84
N ALA A 173 -4.24 2.42 13.53
CA ALA A 173 -2.93 2.15 13.00
C ALA A 173 -1.89 3.21 13.41
N LEU A 174 -2.27 4.49 13.42
CA LEU A 174 -1.46 5.61 13.91
C LEU A 174 -1.17 5.49 15.40
N HIS A 175 -2.18 5.20 16.21
CA HIS A 175 -2.02 4.99 17.65
C HIS A 175 -0.98 3.90 17.93
N PHE A 176 -1.06 2.76 17.25
CA PHE A 176 -0.07 1.70 17.38
C PHE A 176 1.33 2.11 16.90
N THR A 177 1.40 2.95 15.86
CA THR A 177 2.65 3.43 15.28
C THR A 177 3.41 4.35 16.26
N ASN A 178 2.69 5.11 17.09
CA ASN A 178 3.24 6.02 18.10
C ASN A 178 3.60 5.35 19.43
N LEU A 179 3.10 4.15 19.71
CA LEU A 179 3.25 3.46 21.00
C LEU A 179 4.59 2.72 21.21
N GLY A 180 5.62 2.98 20.42
CA GLY A 180 6.97 2.46 20.72
C GLY A 180 7.98 2.71 19.64
#